data_AF-A0A9D5AIE5-F1
#
_entry.id   AF-A0A9D5AIE5-F1
#
_cell.length_a   1.000
_cell.length_b   1.000
_cell.length_c   1.000
_cell.angle_alpha   90.00
_cell.angle_beta   90.00
_cell.angle_gamma   90.00
#
_symmetry.space_group_name_H-M   'P 1'
#
loop_
_entity.id
_entity.type
_entity.pdbx_description
1 polymer ?
#
loop_
_entity_poly.entity_id
_entity_poly.type
_entity_poly.pdbx_seq_one_letter_code
_entity_poly.pdbx_strand_id
1 'polypeptide(L)'
;RSFHIDESRQKYCIQLAGKRLRGFRSFLCNKFLKDEEGKFVEGEWPMKYAEIISADEWDNFVAKRRNEKFHEVSDINRKRASKPAYPYKKGRTGYARLQQRILTEEKSDATSLPEHVLWKAARVGKDGAVVEAVQNVYDECETLSQ
;
A
#
# COMPACT_ATOMS: atom_id res chain seq x y z
N ARG A 1 7.20 2.54 -30.90
CA ARG A 1 5.74 2.69 -31.12
C ARG A 1 5.19 3.61 -30.03
N SER A 2 4.50 4.69 -30.38
CA SER A 2 3.80 5.58 -29.45
C SER A 2 2.29 5.39 -29.62
N PHE A 3 1.54 5.45 -28.51
CA PHE A 3 0.09 5.41 -28.51
C PHE A 3 -0.43 6.80 -28.14
N HIS A 4 -1.45 7.29 -28.85
CA HIS A 4 -2.15 8.49 -28.45
C HIS A 4 -3.09 8.15 -27.29
N ILE A 5 -2.89 8.80 -26.14
CA ILE A 5 -3.69 8.60 -24.93
C ILE A 5 -4.44 9.91 -24.67
N ASP A 6 -5.75 9.81 -24.49
CA ASP A 6 -6.58 10.93 -24.08
C ASP A 6 -6.10 11.53 -22.74
N GLU A 7 -6.02 12.86 -22.66
CA GLU A 7 -5.47 13.58 -21.49
C GLU A 7 -6.19 13.21 -20.19
N SER A 8 -7.51 13.01 -20.23
CA SER A 8 -8.30 12.65 -19.04
C SER A 8 -7.89 11.29 -18.45
N ARG A 9 -7.33 10.41 -19.29
CA ARG A 9 -6.93 9.05 -18.93
C ARG A 9 -5.42 8.90 -18.75
N GLN A 10 -4.63 9.92 -19.08
CA GLN A 10 -3.17 9.86 -19.01
C GLN A 10 -2.69 9.48 -17.60
N LYS A 11 -3.26 10.11 -16.56
CA LYS A 11 -2.95 9.81 -15.16
C LYS A 11 -3.22 8.35 -14.80
N TYR A 12 -4.37 7.82 -15.23
CA TYR A 12 -4.75 6.44 -14.99
C TYR A 12 -3.80 5.46 -15.70
N CYS A 13 -3.47 5.72 -16.96
CA CYS A 13 -2.55 4.90 -17.74
C CYS A 13 -1.15 4.86 -17.11
N ILE A 14 -0.60 5.99 -16.69
CA ILE A 14 0.71 6.07 -16.02
C ILE A 14 0.68 5.30 -14.68
N GLN A 15 -0.38 5.43 -13.90
CA GLN A 15 -0.53 4.68 -12.65
C GLN A 15 -0.55 3.17 -12.90
N LEU A 16 -1.26 2.71 -13.93
CA LEU A 16 -1.33 1.31 -14.29
C LEU A 16 0.03 0.79 -14.79
N ALA A 17 0.69 1.53 -15.67
CA ALA A 17 2.03 1.22 -16.16
C ALA A 17 3.03 1.11 -14.99
N GLY A 18 3.01 2.07 -14.07
CA GLY A 18 3.84 2.03 -12.87
C GLY A 18 3.56 0.82 -11.98
N LYS A 19 2.29 0.41 -11.83
CA LYS A 19 1.93 -0.80 -11.09
C LYS A 19 2.48 -2.06 -11.78
N ARG A 20 2.36 -2.16 -13.10
CA ARG A 20 2.88 -3.29 -13.89
C ARG A 20 4.41 -3.36 -13.84
N LEU A 21 5.09 -2.22 -13.97
CA LEU A 21 6.54 -2.13 -13.87
C LEU A 21 7.05 -2.56 -12.50
N ARG A 22 6.40 -2.14 -11.41
CA ARG A 22 6.75 -2.60 -10.06
C ARG A 22 6.59 -4.12 -9.92
N GLY A 23 5.48 -4.67 -10.42
CA GLY A 23 5.24 -6.11 -10.42
C GLY A 23 6.28 -6.89 -11.21
N PHE A 24 6.63 -6.40 -12.41
CA PHE A 24 7.67 -6.99 -13.25
C PHE A 24 9.04 -6.98 -12.57
N ARG A 25 9.45 -5.85 -11.99
CA ARG A 25 10.70 -5.75 -11.22
C ARG A 25 10.72 -6.65 -9.99
N SER A 26 9.59 -6.92 -9.35
CA SER A 26 9.51 -7.89 -8.25
C SER A 26 9.63 -9.31 -8.76
N PHE A 27 8.97 -9.64 -9.87
CA PHE A 27 9.08 -10.94 -10.54
C PHE A 27 10.53 -11.24 -10.95
N LEU A 28 11.22 -10.30 -11.60
CA LEU A 28 12.61 -10.48 -12.00
C LEU A 28 13.52 -10.78 -10.80
N CYS A 29 13.37 -10.00 -9.73
CA CYS A 29 14.14 -10.20 -8.51
C CYS A 29 13.87 -11.58 -7.90
N ASN A 30 12.60 -11.97 -7.74
CA ASN A 30 12.27 -13.24 -7.11
C ASN A 30 12.61 -14.46 -7.95
N LYS A 31 12.54 -14.36 -9.28
CA LYS A 31 12.77 -15.51 -10.17
C LYS A 31 14.24 -15.73 -10.50
N PHE A 32 15.01 -14.66 -10.67
CA PHE A 32 16.38 -14.75 -11.18
C PHE A 32 17.43 -14.39 -10.12
N LEU A 33 17.08 -13.56 -9.13
CA LEU A 33 18.04 -13.12 -8.11
C LEU A 33 17.83 -13.78 -6.76
N LYS A 34 16.85 -14.67 -6.60
CA LYS A 34 16.56 -15.34 -5.33
C LYS A 34 16.37 -16.84 -5.51
N ASP A 35 16.81 -17.59 -4.50
CA ASP A 35 16.50 -19.01 -4.35
C ASP A 35 15.12 -19.25 -3.72
N GLU A 36 14.76 -20.52 -3.51
CA GLU A 36 13.50 -20.93 -2.87
C GLU A 36 13.39 -20.45 -1.41
N GLU A 37 14.53 -20.22 -0.76
CA GLU A 37 14.63 -19.69 0.61
C GLU A 37 14.57 -18.15 0.66
N GLY A 38 14.62 -17.49 -0.49
CA GLY A 38 14.57 -16.04 -0.64
C GLY A 38 15.90 -15.31 -0.46
N LYS A 39 17.02 -16.03 -0.40
CA LYS A 39 18.38 -15.50 -0.34
C LYS A 39 18.85 -15.09 -1.73
N PHE A 40 19.67 -14.04 -1.80
CA PHE A 40 20.20 -13.56 -3.07
C PHE A 40 21.23 -14.52 -3.65
N VAL A 41 21.04 -14.87 -4.92
CA VAL A 41 21.96 -15.70 -5.72
C VAL A 41 22.55 -14.88 -6.87
N GLU A 42 23.65 -15.35 -7.44
CA GLU A 42 24.14 -14.85 -8.72
C GLU A 42 23.13 -15.23 -9.80
N GLY A 43 22.38 -14.24 -10.26
CA GLY A 43 21.33 -14.43 -11.25
C GLY A 43 21.82 -14.00 -12.61
N GLU A 44 21.74 -14.92 -13.57
CA GLU A 44 22.06 -14.62 -14.97
C GLU A 44 21.02 -13.66 -15.57
N TRP A 45 21.49 -12.88 -16.55
CA TRP A 45 20.63 -12.00 -17.31
C TRP A 45 19.53 -12.78 -18.04
N PRO A 46 18.25 -12.44 -17.85
CA PRO A 46 17.17 -13.16 -18.50
C PRO A 46 17.13 -12.92 -20.01
N MET A 47 17.71 -13.82 -20.81
CA MET A 47 17.72 -13.69 -22.28
C MET A 47 16.33 -13.52 -22.89
N LYS A 48 15.29 -14.07 -22.26
CA LYS A 48 13.88 -13.90 -22.65
C LYS A 48 13.45 -12.42 -22.72
N TYR A 49 14.10 -11.54 -21.97
CA TYR A 49 13.80 -10.11 -21.92
C TYR A 49 14.89 -9.24 -22.55
N ALA A 50 15.82 -9.84 -23.31
CA ALA A 50 16.94 -9.12 -23.92
C ALA A 50 16.51 -7.99 -24.87
N GLU A 51 15.35 -8.12 -25.51
CA GLU A 51 14.77 -7.07 -26.37
C GLU A 51 14.26 -5.85 -25.58
N ILE A 52 14.04 -5.99 -24.28
CA ILE A 52 13.37 -4.99 -23.42
C ILE A 52 14.33 -4.43 -22.37
N ILE A 53 15.28 -5.23 -21.90
CA ILE A 53 16.22 -4.89 -20.84
C ILE A 53 17.62 -5.11 -21.40
N SER A 54 18.44 -4.06 -21.48
CA SER A 54 19.84 -4.20 -21.88
C SER A 54 20.67 -4.89 -20.77
N ALA A 55 21.85 -5.39 -21.12
CA ALA A 55 22.78 -5.95 -20.13
C ALA A 55 23.15 -4.90 -19.07
N ASP A 56 23.45 -3.67 -19.49
CA ASP A 56 23.76 -2.56 -18.56
C ASP A 56 22.58 -2.23 -17.63
N GLU A 57 21.34 -2.27 -18.13
CA GLU A 57 20.14 -2.06 -17.30
C GLU A 57 19.93 -3.19 -16.30
N TRP A 58 20.28 -4.42 -16.68
CA TRP A 58 20.25 -5.57 -15.79
C TRP A 58 21.28 -5.42 -14.66
N ASP A 59 22.53 -5.11 -14.98
CA ASP A 59 23.58 -4.96 -13.97
C ASP A 59 23.28 -3.83 -12.99
N ASN A 60 22.80 -2.69 -13.49
CA ASN A 60 22.31 -1.59 -12.66
C ASN A 60 21.13 -2.03 -11.77
N PHE A 61 20.24 -2.87 -12.29
CA PHE A 61 19.13 -3.42 -11.52
C PHE A 61 19.63 -4.36 -10.41
N VAL A 62 20.56 -5.28 -10.70
CA VAL A 62 21.15 -6.21 -9.71
C VAL A 62 21.88 -5.43 -8.62
N ALA A 63 22.73 -4.46 -9.00
CA ALA A 63 23.46 -3.62 -8.06
C ALA A 63 22.51 -2.85 -7.12
N LYS A 64 21.42 -2.29 -7.66
CA LYS A 64 20.40 -1.61 -6.85
C LYS A 64 19.67 -2.58 -5.91
N ARG A 65 19.41 -3.81 -6.34
CA ARG A 65 18.70 -4.82 -5.53
C ARG A 65 19.55 -5.40 -4.42
N ARG A 66 20.87 -5.39 -4.55
CA ARG A 66 21.83 -5.85 -3.53
C ARG A 66 22.30 -4.75 -2.57
N ASN A 67 21.92 -3.49 -2.84
CA ASN A 67 22.29 -2.38 -1.99
C ASN A 67 21.68 -2.52 -0.58
N GLU A 68 22.52 -2.57 0.45
CA GLU A 68 22.09 -2.71 1.85
C GLU A 68 21.13 -1.60 2.30
N LYS A 69 21.36 -0.36 1.87
CA LYS A 69 20.47 0.78 2.17
C LYS A 69 19.07 0.57 1.59
N PHE A 70 18.96 -0.11 0.44
CA PHE A 70 17.67 -0.46 -0.13
C PHE A 70 16.92 -1.47 0.75
N HIS A 71 17.64 -2.47 1.29
CA HIS A 71 17.06 -3.47 2.20
C HIS A 71 16.63 -2.86 3.53
N GLU A 72 17.48 -2.02 4.13
CA GLU A 72 17.18 -1.35 5.39
C GLU A 72 15.89 -0.54 5.29
N VAL A 73 15.76 0.30 4.25
CA VAL A 73 14.53 1.08 4.02
C VAL A 73 13.33 0.17 3.76
N SER A 74 13.52 -0.93 3.01
CA SER A 74 12.45 -1.88 2.75
C SER A 74 11.96 -2.56 4.04
N ASP A 75 12.86 -2.92 4.94
CA ASP A 75 12.55 -3.60 6.20
C ASP A 75 11.93 -2.64 7.21
N ILE A 76 12.41 -1.40 7.30
CA ILE A 76 11.75 -0.34 8.08
C ILE A 76 10.29 -0.18 7.63
N ASN A 77 10.07 -0.07 6.32
CA ASN A 77 8.73 0.08 5.77
C ASN A 77 7.86 -1.16 6.01
N ARG A 78 8.44 -2.38 5.93
CA ARG A 78 7.74 -3.62 6.23
C ARG A 78 7.32 -3.69 7.70
N LYS A 79 8.22 -3.34 8.62
CA LYS A 79 7.94 -3.26 10.07
C LYS A 79 6.82 -2.27 10.35
N ARG A 80 6.89 -1.05 9.79
CA ARG A 80 5.84 -0.02 9.90
C ARG A 80 4.48 -0.51 9.39
N ALA A 81 4.45 -1.19 8.24
CA ALA A 81 3.22 -1.72 7.66
C ALA A 81 2.62 -2.90 8.45
N SER A 82 3.47 -3.72 9.08
CA SER A 82 3.03 -4.90 9.84
C SER A 82 2.33 -4.53 11.16
N LYS A 83 2.73 -3.42 11.79
CA LYS A 83 2.22 -2.96 13.09
C LYS A 83 1.95 -1.45 13.02
N PRO A 84 0.87 -1.03 12.32
CA PRO A 84 0.53 0.39 12.25
C PRO A 84 0.15 0.90 13.65
N ALA A 85 0.56 2.12 13.98
CA ALA A 85 0.25 2.76 15.26
C ALA A 85 -1.27 2.85 15.52
N TYR A 86 -2.06 3.08 14.46
CA TYR A 86 -3.51 3.20 14.53
C TYR A 86 -4.20 2.20 13.60
N PRO A 87 -4.35 0.92 14.01
CA PRO A 87 -4.91 -0.12 13.15
C PRO A 87 -6.37 0.16 12.75
N TYR A 88 -6.64 0.17 11.44
CA TYR A 88 -8.00 0.31 10.90
C TYR A 88 -8.76 -1.03 11.00
N LYS A 89 -10.02 -1.01 11.46
CA LYS A 89 -10.79 -2.23 11.77
C LYS A 89 -11.91 -2.56 10.78
N LYS A 90 -12.22 -1.70 9.79
CA LYS A 90 -13.31 -1.96 8.81
C LYS A 90 -12.84 -2.63 7.52
N GLY A 91 -11.71 -3.33 7.56
CA GLY A 91 -11.20 -4.12 6.44
C GLY A 91 -10.95 -3.28 5.18
N ARG A 92 -11.64 -3.61 4.09
CA ARG A 92 -11.52 -2.91 2.80
C ARG A 92 -12.47 -1.72 2.64
N THR A 93 -13.35 -1.48 3.60
CA THR A 93 -14.22 -0.30 3.58
C THR A 93 -13.37 0.93 3.86
N GLY A 94 -13.27 1.85 2.90
CA GLY A 94 -12.63 3.15 3.14
C GLY A 94 -13.55 4.09 3.89
N TYR A 95 -13.01 5.21 4.38
CA TYR A 95 -13.76 6.22 5.13
C TYR A 95 -15.01 6.74 4.40
N ALA A 96 -14.94 7.00 3.10
CA ALA A 96 -16.09 7.47 2.33
C ALA A 96 -17.28 6.50 2.41
N ARG A 97 -17.02 5.20 2.29
CA ARG A 97 -18.07 4.16 2.40
C ARG A 97 -18.50 3.93 3.84
N LEU A 98 -17.59 4.09 4.81
CA LEU A 98 -17.92 4.01 6.23
C LEU A 98 -18.89 5.14 6.62
N GLN A 99 -18.61 6.37 6.18
CA GLN A 99 -19.46 7.53 6.42
C GLN A 99 -20.85 7.34 5.81
N GLN A 100 -20.93 6.94 4.54
CA GLN A 100 -22.22 6.63 3.89
C GLN A 100 -23.02 5.59 4.68
N ARG A 101 -22.35 4.55 5.19
CA ARG A 101 -23.01 3.51 5.97
C ARG A 101 -23.60 4.07 7.26
N ILE A 102 -22.82 4.81 8.04
CA ILE A 102 -23.27 5.39 9.31
C ILE A 102 -24.47 6.33 9.09
N LEU A 103 -24.37 7.24 8.12
CA LEU A 103 -25.47 8.17 7.80
C LEU A 103 -26.75 7.43 7.38
N THR A 104 -26.62 6.33 6.64
CA THR A 104 -27.76 5.50 6.23
C THR A 104 -28.38 4.78 7.44
N GLU A 105 -27.56 4.25 8.34
CA GLU A 105 -28.00 3.54 9.56
C GLU A 105 -28.69 4.50 10.53
N GLU A 106 -28.19 5.73 10.67
CA GLU A 106 -28.76 6.79 11.52
C GLU A 106 -29.95 7.52 10.87
N LYS A 107 -30.28 7.22 9.61
CA LYS A 107 -31.29 7.94 8.81
C LYS A 107 -31.08 9.46 8.85
N SER A 108 -29.82 9.87 8.80
CA SER A 108 -29.42 11.27 8.87
C SER A 108 -29.41 11.88 7.46
N ASP A 109 -30.01 13.06 7.32
CA ASP A 109 -29.94 13.86 6.09
C ASP A 109 -28.60 14.61 5.96
N ALA A 110 -27.69 14.45 6.94
CA ALA A 110 -26.39 15.08 6.90
C ALA A 110 -25.55 14.55 5.74
N THR A 111 -24.85 15.45 5.05
CA THR A 111 -23.95 15.08 3.93
C THR A 111 -22.60 14.56 4.43
N SER A 112 -22.19 14.93 5.65
CA SER A 112 -20.91 14.53 6.23
C SER A 112 -20.97 14.34 7.73
N LEU A 113 -20.12 13.43 8.22
CA LEU A 113 -19.88 13.24 9.64
C LEU A 113 -18.65 14.02 10.08
N PRO A 114 -18.57 14.44 11.36
CA PRO A 114 -17.33 14.95 11.93
C PRO A 114 -16.19 13.93 11.84
N GLU A 115 -14.97 14.40 11.59
CA GLU A 115 -13.81 13.52 11.37
C GLU A 115 -13.51 12.62 12.57
N HIS A 116 -13.66 13.13 13.80
CA HIS A 116 -13.40 12.38 15.02
C HIS A 116 -14.38 11.22 15.20
N VAL A 117 -15.68 11.42 14.89
CA VAL A 117 -16.70 10.35 14.89
C VAL A 117 -16.34 9.27 13.89
N LEU A 118 -15.99 9.67 12.67
CA LEU A 118 -15.61 8.74 11.60
C LEU A 118 -14.31 7.99 11.93
N TRP A 119 -13.36 8.67 12.58
CA TRP A 119 -12.11 8.08 13.05
C TRP A 119 -12.37 7.02 14.12
N LYS A 120 -13.19 7.30 15.13
CA LYS A 120 -13.59 6.34 16.18
C LYS A 120 -14.27 5.13 15.59
N ALA A 121 -15.30 5.36 14.77
CA ALA A 121 -16.06 4.29 14.14
C ALA A 121 -15.13 3.33 13.37
N ALA A 122 -14.11 3.84 12.71
CA ALA A 122 -13.12 3.07 11.97
C ALA A 122 -12.19 2.17 12.83
N ARG A 123 -12.06 2.43 14.14
CA ARG A 123 -11.16 1.71 15.07
C ARG A 123 -11.88 0.71 15.96
N VAL A 124 -13.21 0.71 15.93
CA VAL A 124 -14.02 -0.27 16.63
C VAL A 124 -14.08 -1.58 15.83
N GLY A 125 -13.74 -2.70 16.48
CA GLY A 125 -13.86 -4.05 15.97
C GLY A 125 -15.32 -4.46 15.67
N LYS A 126 -15.53 -5.70 15.22
CA LYS A 126 -16.89 -6.24 15.05
C LYS A 126 -17.56 -6.57 16.38
N ASP A 127 -16.74 -6.87 17.37
CA ASP A 127 -17.03 -7.17 18.77
C ASP A 127 -17.17 -5.91 19.64
N GLY A 128 -17.04 -4.72 19.04
CA GLY A 128 -17.01 -3.46 19.80
C GLY A 128 -15.64 -3.14 20.42
N ALA A 129 -14.64 -4.02 20.28
CA ALA A 129 -13.35 -3.82 20.93
C ALA A 129 -12.51 -2.73 20.25
N VAL A 130 -11.86 -1.91 21.07
CA VAL A 130 -10.84 -0.94 20.68
C VAL A 130 -9.50 -1.46 21.19
N VAL A 131 -8.45 -1.33 20.37
CA VAL A 131 -7.12 -1.80 20.76
C VAL A 131 -6.49 -0.77 21.68
N GLU A 132 -5.84 -1.21 22.76
CA GLU A 132 -5.16 -0.35 23.75
C GLU A 132 -4.27 0.73 23.10
N ALA A 133 -3.55 0.39 22.03
CA ALA A 133 -2.67 1.30 21.30
C ALA A 133 -3.35 2.58 20.78
N VAL A 134 -4.69 2.57 20.63
CA VAL A 134 -5.45 3.72 20.12
C VAL A 134 -6.40 4.32 21.17
N GLN A 135 -6.38 3.80 22.42
CA GLN A 135 -7.34 4.17 23.45
C GLN A 135 -7.27 5.65 23.81
N ASN A 136 -6.07 6.20 24.05
CA ASN A 136 -5.91 7.62 24.39
C ASN A 136 -6.55 8.56 23.34
N VAL A 137 -6.31 8.29 22.06
CA VAL A 137 -6.88 9.10 20.95
C VAL A 137 -8.38 8.84 20.82
N TYR A 138 -8.83 7.61 21.09
CA TYR A 138 -10.25 7.27 21.08
C TYR A 138 -11.02 8.03 22.16
N ASP A 139 -10.44 8.16 23.36
CA ASP A 139 -11.01 8.88 24.49
C ASP A 139 -11.01 10.39 24.25
N GLU A 140 -9.91 10.94 23.69
CA GLU A 140 -9.87 12.33 23.24
C GLU A 140 -10.99 12.63 22.23
N CYS A 141 -11.23 11.71 21.28
CA CYS A 141 -12.33 11.85 20.34
C CYS A 141 -13.72 11.76 21.01
N GLU A 142 -13.90 11.04 22.14
CA GLU A 142 -15.16 11.12 22.92
C GLU A 142 -15.35 12.51 23.51
N THR A 143 -14.30 13.09 24.10
CA THR A 143 -14.40 14.41 24.73
C THR A 143 -14.74 15.52 23.73
N LEU A 144 -14.34 15.37 22.46
CA LEU A 144 -14.68 16.29 21.38
C LEU A 144 -16.11 16.11 20.84
N SER A 145 -16.78 15.01 21.17
CA SER A 145 -18.16 14.72 20.79
C SER A 145 -19.20 15.16 21.84
N GLN A 146 -18.75 15.56 23.04
CA GLN A 146 -19.58 16.05 24.15
C GLN A 146 -19.79 17.57 24.08
#